data_AF-A0A7C3B7F6-F1
#
_entry.id   AF-A0A7C3B7F6-F1
#
_cell.length_a   1.000
_cell.length_b   1.000
_cell.length_c   1.000
_cell.angle_alpha   90.00
_cell.angle_beta   90.00
_cell.angle_gamma   90.00
#
_symmetry.space_group_name_H-M   'P 1'
#
loop_
_entity.id
_entity.type
_entity.pdbx_description
1 polymer ?
#
loop_
_entity_poly.entity_id
_entity_poly.type
_entity_poly.pdbx_seq_one_letter_code
_entity_poly.pdbx_strand_id
1 'polypeptide(L)'
;MTRKAKWIWTFLIGLGLLAVGTMVAFASPPIAALIQEPSQETISGVVRDADGPVFGAVVRIQNTENKTTTAEDGTFTLGGITTTELVTVTAWAPGYYVGAATTIPGTGPITITLKPHYTTDNLDYEWFSFEGIKGSASCALCHPSYAEWKADAHSQSAVNPRFITMYKGTDVHGNQSSPTRYGPSGVLPPDPDEPYYGPGYKLDFPDRAGRCAACHTPLAESAPLQTCAWLGCHTEQRAEQTKATLPNYPYRLKGIDPTGLKGVAADGIACDFCHKIGDVILDPETQLPYPDRPGILSMRLYRPEEGQQLFFGTFDDVPRRVTYLPLEEESAFCAPCHYGVFSAVDGKYGGVVVYNSYGEWLESPYSDPETGKTCQECHMLPAGYNYFAYPEKGGLYRDPNRIHSHYMPGAKDEGLLRNSVTMTSTVTVDDGKIVLDVYITNDKTGHHVPTGVPLRHMILKLEAIDAEGNPVPLMEGPTLPDWAGDYAGMPGKVFAKILEDLWTGEAPTAAYWRPIRLVEDTRIPAMATDVSRYVFPASVDGPVTIRVELLLRRAFQKLMEQKGWDDPDILMEEQTIVVVP
;
A
#
# COMPACT_ATOMS: atom_id res chain seq x y z
N MET A 1 -27.42 -35.69 -4.11
CA MET A 1 -27.37 -37.17 -4.06
C MET A 1 -25.95 -37.63 -4.39
N THR A 2 -25.35 -38.43 -3.49
CA THR A 2 -24.19 -39.35 -3.68
C THR A 2 -22.85 -38.75 -4.13
N ARG A 3 -21.68 -39.05 -3.55
CA ARG A 3 -21.25 -40.19 -2.72
C ARG A 3 -19.92 -39.84 -2.03
N LYS A 4 -19.82 -40.10 -0.71
CA LYS A 4 -18.57 -40.13 0.07
C LYS A 4 -17.90 -41.49 -0.07
N ALA A 5 -16.58 -41.54 -0.28
CA ALA A 5 -15.79 -42.77 -0.26
C ALA A 5 -15.08 -42.94 1.10
N LYS A 6 -15.30 -44.10 1.74
CA LYS A 6 -14.65 -44.56 2.97
C LYS A 6 -13.44 -45.44 2.60
N TRP A 7 -12.33 -45.27 3.30
CA TRP A 7 -11.18 -46.18 3.24
C TRP A 7 -11.30 -47.27 4.31
N ILE A 8 -11.05 -48.52 3.90
CA ILE A 8 -11.09 -49.74 4.71
C ILE A 8 -9.63 -50.18 4.96
N TRP A 9 -9.31 -50.53 6.20
CA TRP A 9 -8.04 -51.16 6.58
C TRP A 9 -8.18 -52.69 6.52
N THR A 10 -7.22 -53.36 5.89
CA THR A 10 -7.14 -54.83 5.79
C THR A 10 -6.13 -55.36 6.81
N PHE A 11 -6.58 -56.27 7.68
CA PHE A 11 -5.73 -57.08 8.56
C PHE A 11 -5.25 -58.32 7.80
N LEU A 12 -3.94 -58.61 7.85
CA LEU A 12 -3.36 -59.88 7.41
C LEU A 12 -2.86 -60.66 8.63
N ILE A 13 -3.45 -61.83 8.84
CA ILE A 13 -3.03 -62.85 9.81
C ILE A 13 -2.09 -63.82 9.09
N GLY A 14 -0.87 -63.97 9.61
CA GLY A 14 0.08 -65.02 9.21
C GLY A 14 0.49 -65.85 10.41
N LEU A 15 0.02 -67.10 10.46
CA LEU A 15 0.44 -68.14 11.41
C LEU A 15 1.76 -68.77 10.94
N GLY A 16 2.74 -68.95 11.85
CA GLY A 16 4.01 -69.61 11.56
C GLY A 16 4.66 -70.22 12.81
N LEU A 17 4.30 -71.48 13.06
CA LEU A 17 4.96 -72.61 13.76
C LEU A 17 6.16 -72.40 14.71
N LEU A 18 6.01 -73.05 15.87
CA LEU A 18 6.96 -73.28 16.96
C LEU A 18 8.24 -74.03 16.56
N ALA A 19 9.36 -73.61 17.15
CA ALA A 19 10.46 -74.49 17.55
C ALA A 19 10.80 -74.23 19.02
N VAL A 20 10.65 -75.28 19.85
CA VAL A 20 10.90 -75.27 21.29
C VAL A 20 12.39 -75.45 21.54
N GLY A 21 13.06 -74.40 21.98
CA GLY A 21 14.41 -74.43 22.55
C GLY A 21 14.36 -73.87 23.97
N THR A 22 14.45 -74.74 24.97
CA THR A 22 14.56 -74.37 26.39
C THR A 22 15.93 -73.76 26.66
N MET A 23 16.03 -72.43 26.61
CA MET A 23 17.08 -71.67 27.27
C MET A 23 16.54 -71.07 28.56
N VAL A 24 17.15 -71.44 29.67
CA VAL A 24 16.94 -70.81 30.97
C VAL A 24 17.57 -69.42 30.89
N ALA A 25 16.74 -68.39 30.67
CA ALA A 25 17.13 -67.00 30.79
C ALA A 25 16.63 -66.47 32.15
N PHE A 26 17.58 -66.00 32.96
CA PHE A 26 17.28 -65.30 34.20
C PHE A 26 16.42 -64.07 33.89
N ALA A 27 15.20 -64.04 34.43
CA ALA A 27 14.34 -62.87 34.36
C ALA A 27 14.93 -61.76 35.24
N SER A 28 15.65 -60.82 34.64
CA SER A 28 15.76 -59.48 35.20
C SER A 28 14.40 -58.79 35.03
N PRO A 29 13.87 -58.10 36.06
CA PRO A 29 12.63 -57.35 35.88
C PRO A 29 12.83 -56.31 34.77
N PRO A 30 11.80 -56.01 33.96
CA PRO A 30 11.89 -54.90 33.03
C PRO A 30 12.14 -53.64 33.87
N ILE A 31 13.30 -53.02 33.69
CA ILE A 31 13.47 -51.62 34.05
C ILE A 31 12.51 -50.90 33.10
N ALA A 32 11.28 -50.68 33.56
CA ALA A 32 10.45 -49.62 33.04
C ALA A 32 11.26 -48.35 33.31
N ALA A 33 12.05 -47.92 32.33
CA ALA A 33 12.50 -46.55 32.28
C ALA A 33 11.21 -45.74 32.28
N LEU A 34 10.87 -45.16 33.44
CA LEU A 34 9.98 -44.04 33.52
C LEU A 34 10.60 -42.99 32.59
N ILE A 35 10.12 -42.95 31.35
CA ILE A 35 10.25 -41.74 30.54
C ILE A 35 9.35 -40.76 31.28
N GLN A 36 9.95 -40.03 32.22
CA GLN A 36 9.33 -38.91 32.85
C GLN A 36 9.14 -37.90 31.72
N GLU A 37 7.92 -37.80 31.22
CA GLU A 37 7.50 -36.68 30.37
C GLU A 37 8.06 -35.41 31.02
N PRO A 38 8.84 -34.58 30.29
CA PRO A 38 9.46 -33.40 30.89
C PRO A 38 8.38 -32.60 31.61
N SER A 39 8.61 -32.25 32.88
CA SER A 39 7.63 -31.48 33.66
C SER A 39 7.35 -30.19 32.90
N GLN A 40 6.11 -30.00 32.50
CA GLN A 40 5.67 -28.75 31.90
C GLN A 40 5.55 -27.73 33.02
N GLU A 41 6.50 -26.83 33.07
CA GLU A 41 6.48 -25.73 34.01
C GLU A 41 5.38 -24.73 33.65
N THR A 42 5.00 -23.91 34.62
CA THR A 42 4.05 -22.82 34.44
C THR A 42 4.65 -21.51 34.88
N ILE A 43 4.18 -20.42 34.29
CA ILE A 43 4.40 -19.07 34.79
C ILE A 43 3.03 -18.47 35.06
N SER A 44 2.79 -18.02 36.29
CA SER A 44 1.58 -17.29 36.63
C SER A 44 1.93 -15.91 37.16
N GLY A 45 0.95 -15.02 37.20
CA GLY A 45 1.18 -13.68 37.72
C GLY A 45 -0.05 -12.79 37.60
N VAL A 46 0.18 -11.50 37.80
CA VAL A 46 -0.83 -10.45 37.61
C VAL A 46 -0.28 -9.34 36.74
N VAL A 47 -1.10 -8.84 35.82
CA VAL A 47 -0.85 -7.60 35.09
C VAL A 47 -1.67 -6.48 35.73
N ARG A 48 -1.02 -5.37 36.01
CA ARG A 48 -1.65 -4.19 36.63
C ARG A 48 -1.11 -2.89 36.06
N ASP A 49 -1.82 -1.81 36.26
CA ASP A 49 -1.33 -0.45 36.07
C ASP A 49 -1.36 0.32 37.39
N ALA A 50 -1.41 1.65 37.34
CA ALA A 50 -1.50 2.50 38.52
C ALA A 50 -2.87 2.44 39.22
N ASP A 51 -3.93 2.08 38.49
CA ASP A 51 -5.32 2.13 38.94
C ASP A 51 -5.84 0.75 39.36
N GLY A 52 -5.24 -0.34 38.88
CA GLY A 52 -5.63 -1.68 39.30
C GLY A 52 -5.19 -2.80 38.36
N PRO A 53 -5.84 -3.97 38.43
CA PRO A 53 -5.59 -5.06 37.49
C PRO A 53 -6.04 -4.69 36.07
N VAL A 54 -5.29 -5.15 35.06
CA VAL A 54 -5.62 -4.92 33.65
C VAL A 54 -6.25 -6.19 33.08
N PHE A 55 -7.54 -6.12 32.73
CA PHE A 55 -8.28 -7.20 32.07
C PHE A 55 -7.94 -7.30 30.58
N GLY A 56 -7.88 -8.52 30.04
CA GLY A 56 -7.72 -8.77 28.60
C GLY A 56 -6.35 -8.42 28.02
N ALA A 57 -5.34 -8.16 28.86
CA ALA A 57 -3.97 -7.94 28.39
C ALA A 57 -3.41 -9.23 27.80
N VAL A 58 -2.76 -9.13 26.63
CA VAL A 58 -2.04 -10.24 26.01
C VAL A 58 -0.73 -10.43 26.76
N VAL A 59 -0.52 -11.61 27.34
CA VAL A 59 0.69 -11.98 28.06
C VAL A 59 1.42 -13.07 27.31
N ARG A 60 2.72 -12.90 27.06
CA ARG A 60 3.50 -13.77 26.16
C ARG A 60 4.89 -14.04 26.73
N ILE A 61 5.41 -15.25 26.52
CA ILE A 61 6.86 -15.49 26.64
C ILE A 61 7.53 -14.86 25.41
N GLN A 62 8.34 -13.82 25.62
CA GLN A 62 8.92 -13.00 24.56
C GLN A 62 9.51 -13.87 23.45
N ASN A 63 9.22 -13.50 22.20
CA ASN A 63 9.67 -14.20 21.00
C ASN A 63 9.17 -15.64 20.82
N THR A 64 8.01 -15.97 21.39
CA THR A 64 7.35 -17.27 21.21
C THR A 64 5.86 -17.10 20.95
N GLU A 65 5.19 -18.14 20.45
CA GLU A 65 3.72 -18.19 20.36
C GLU A 65 3.04 -18.64 21.65
N ASN A 66 3.79 -18.87 22.73
CA ASN A 66 3.22 -19.18 24.04
C ASN A 66 2.66 -17.89 24.67
N LYS A 67 1.35 -17.71 24.53
CA LYS A 67 0.61 -16.54 25.00
C LYS A 67 -0.72 -16.91 25.66
N THR A 68 -1.22 -16.01 26.48
CA THR A 68 -2.53 -16.07 27.14
C THR A 68 -3.10 -14.67 27.28
N THR A 69 -4.31 -14.54 27.83
CA THR A 69 -4.93 -13.25 28.18
C THR A 69 -5.23 -13.19 29.68
N THR A 70 -5.18 -11.99 30.25
CA THR A 70 -5.49 -11.80 31.67
C THR A 70 -6.98 -11.88 31.95
N ALA A 71 -7.34 -12.48 33.10
CA ALA A 71 -8.69 -12.45 33.66
C ALA A 71 -9.04 -11.07 34.25
N GLU A 72 -10.28 -10.90 34.72
CA GLU A 72 -10.79 -9.61 35.24
C GLU A 72 -9.98 -9.07 36.42
N ASP A 73 -9.42 -9.96 37.24
CA ASP A 73 -8.52 -9.62 38.35
C ASP A 73 -7.06 -9.43 37.91
N GLY A 74 -6.80 -9.39 36.60
CA GLY A 74 -5.48 -9.20 35.99
C GLY A 74 -4.62 -10.45 36.02
N THR A 75 -5.11 -11.57 36.55
CA THR A 75 -4.32 -12.80 36.66
C THR A 75 -4.12 -13.47 35.31
N PHE A 76 -2.99 -14.15 35.15
CA PHE A 76 -2.70 -14.99 33.99
C PHE A 76 -1.93 -16.23 34.38
N THR A 77 -2.00 -17.25 33.52
CA THR A 77 -1.17 -18.46 33.57
C THR A 77 -0.74 -18.87 32.17
N LEU A 78 0.56 -19.07 32.00
CA LEU A 78 1.20 -19.68 30.83
C LEU A 78 1.61 -21.11 31.20
N GLY A 79 1.28 -22.07 30.34
CA GLY A 79 1.61 -23.49 30.53
C GLY A 79 2.43 -24.06 29.36
N GLY A 80 2.75 -25.35 29.44
CA GLY A 80 3.49 -26.04 28.38
C GLY A 80 4.95 -25.58 28.23
N ILE A 81 5.56 -25.07 29.32
CA ILE A 81 6.90 -24.50 29.29
C ILE A 81 7.90 -25.61 29.60
N THR A 82 8.87 -25.82 28.70
CA THR A 82 9.87 -26.89 28.82
C THR A 82 11.24 -26.40 29.29
N THR A 83 11.49 -25.09 29.24
CA THR A 83 12.72 -24.50 29.73
C THR A 83 12.67 -24.28 31.24
N THR A 84 13.81 -24.46 31.90
CA THR A 84 14.02 -24.10 33.31
C THR A 84 14.96 -22.89 33.44
N GLU A 85 15.25 -22.23 32.33
CA GLU A 85 16.10 -21.03 32.28
C GLU A 85 15.28 -19.75 32.51
N LEU A 86 15.99 -18.64 32.72
CA LEU A 86 15.39 -17.32 32.84
C LEU A 86 14.72 -16.92 31.51
N VAL A 87 13.45 -16.53 31.57
CA VAL A 87 12.70 -16.02 30.42
C VAL A 87 12.18 -14.62 30.68
N THR A 88 11.92 -13.86 29.61
CA THR A 88 11.19 -12.59 29.66
C THR A 88 9.72 -12.85 29.33
N VAL A 89 8.82 -12.39 30.18
CA VAL A 89 7.37 -12.39 29.94
C VAL A 89 6.93 -10.96 29.71
N THR A 90 6.28 -10.71 28.58
CA THR A 90 5.74 -9.41 28.20
C THR A 90 4.24 -9.37 28.41
N ALA A 91 3.69 -8.18 28.66
CA ALA A 91 2.26 -7.94 28.63
C ALA A 91 1.95 -6.68 27.82
N TRP A 92 0.87 -6.70 27.05
CA TRP A 92 0.38 -5.57 26.28
C TRP A 92 -1.14 -5.49 26.36
N ALA A 93 -1.66 -4.26 26.40
CA ALA A 93 -3.08 -3.95 26.26
C ALA A 93 -3.24 -2.65 25.47
N PRO A 94 -4.36 -2.43 24.75
CA PRO A 94 -4.62 -1.18 24.05
C PRO A 94 -4.49 0.03 24.99
N GLY A 95 -3.77 1.07 24.55
CA GLY A 95 -3.53 2.26 25.37
C GLY A 95 -2.26 2.20 26.24
N TYR A 96 -1.50 1.10 26.25
CA TYR A 96 -0.31 0.92 27.08
C TYR A 96 0.96 0.65 26.27
N TYR A 97 2.11 1.01 26.83
CA TYR A 97 3.40 0.45 26.41
C TYR A 97 3.49 -1.03 26.79
N VAL A 98 4.30 -1.79 26.06
CA VAL A 98 4.60 -3.19 26.40
C VAL A 98 5.37 -3.24 27.72
N GLY A 99 4.77 -3.86 28.74
CA GLY A 99 5.42 -4.15 30.02
C GLY A 99 6.18 -5.48 29.95
N ALA A 100 7.14 -5.68 30.86
CA ALA A 100 7.86 -6.94 30.97
C ALA A 100 8.31 -7.25 32.39
N ALA A 101 8.49 -8.55 32.67
CA ALA A 101 9.18 -9.07 33.84
C ALA A 101 10.01 -10.30 33.44
N THR A 102 11.10 -10.56 34.15
CA THR A 102 11.91 -11.77 33.96
C THR A 102 11.64 -12.77 35.08
N THR A 103 11.62 -14.06 34.76
CA THR A 103 11.34 -15.12 35.73
C THR A 103 11.88 -16.47 35.27
N ILE A 104 12.02 -17.39 36.22
CA ILE A 104 12.27 -18.80 35.94
C ILE A 104 10.92 -19.53 36.04
N PRO A 105 10.54 -20.36 35.06
CA PRO A 105 9.31 -21.15 35.14
C PRO A 105 9.24 -21.95 36.45
N GLY A 106 8.06 -21.97 37.08
CA GLY A 106 7.84 -22.66 38.36
C GLY A 106 8.27 -21.91 39.63
N THR A 107 8.93 -20.74 39.57
CA THR A 107 9.49 -20.08 40.77
C THR A 107 8.53 -19.15 41.53
N GLY A 108 7.27 -19.03 41.11
CA GLY A 108 6.24 -18.22 41.80
C GLY A 108 5.60 -17.16 40.91
N PRO A 109 4.58 -16.44 41.42
CA PRO A 109 3.84 -15.47 40.64
C PRO A 109 4.67 -14.21 40.36
N ILE A 110 4.61 -13.71 39.13
CA ILE A 110 5.23 -12.45 38.75
C ILE A 110 4.22 -11.31 38.70
N THR A 111 4.73 -10.08 38.66
CA THR A 111 3.90 -8.90 38.39
C THR A 111 4.48 -8.14 37.22
N ILE A 112 3.62 -7.85 36.23
CA ILE A 112 3.97 -6.99 35.10
C ILE A 112 3.16 -5.70 35.26
N THR A 113 3.86 -4.56 35.32
CA THR A 113 3.21 -3.25 35.40
C THR A 113 3.15 -2.63 34.02
N LEU A 114 1.94 -2.34 33.54
CA LEU A 114 1.73 -1.57 32.31
C LEU A 114 1.74 -0.07 32.60
N LYS A 115 2.30 0.70 31.67
CA LYS A 115 2.27 2.16 31.69
C LYS A 115 1.42 2.64 30.52
N PRO A 116 0.39 3.46 30.75
CA PRO A 116 -0.34 4.08 29.66
C PRO A 116 0.62 4.83 28.73
N HIS A 117 0.41 4.74 27.42
CA HIS A 117 1.14 5.57 26.47
C HIS A 117 0.43 6.90 26.27
N TYR A 118 1.15 7.87 25.70
CA TYR A 118 0.59 9.18 25.36
C TYR A 118 -0.57 9.01 24.39
N THR A 119 -1.63 9.80 24.56
CA THR A 119 -2.81 9.81 23.68
C THR A 119 -3.09 11.18 23.08
N THR A 120 -2.18 12.12 23.32
CA THR A 120 -2.24 13.51 22.85
C THR A 120 -1.42 13.67 21.58
N ASP A 121 -1.74 14.73 20.86
CA ASP A 121 -0.99 15.15 19.69
C ASP A 121 -0.26 16.47 20.00
N ASN A 122 1.02 16.37 20.35
CA ASN A 122 1.86 17.54 20.59
C ASN A 122 2.21 18.24 19.26
N LEU A 123 1.71 19.46 19.10
CA LEU A 123 1.90 20.27 17.90
C LEU A 123 3.30 20.91 17.82
N ASP A 124 4.04 20.94 18.93
CA ASP A 124 5.41 21.46 19.01
C ASP A 124 6.47 20.34 18.86
N TYR A 125 6.05 19.14 18.43
CA TYR A 125 6.95 18.00 18.29
C TYR A 125 8.00 18.22 17.19
N GLU A 126 9.28 18.23 17.57
CA GLU A 126 10.41 18.52 16.67
C GLU A 126 10.81 17.35 15.74
N TRP A 127 9.99 16.31 15.66
CA TRP A 127 10.28 15.04 14.99
C TRP A 127 11.50 14.30 15.56
N PHE A 128 11.52 12.98 15.38
CA PHE A 128 12.49 12.14 16.03
C PHE A 128 13.93 12.46 15.61
N SER A 129 14.80 12.48 16.60
CA SER A 129 16.24 12.57 16.41
C SER A 129 16.94 11.65 17.41
N PHE A 130 18.08 11.11 16.99
CA PHE A 130 18.88 10.21 17.80
C PHE A 130 20.36 10.38 17.47
N GLU A 131 21.21 10.46 18.50
CA GLU A 131 22.67 10.65 18.36
C GLU A 131 23.06 11.81 17.41
N GLY A 132 22.29 12.90 17.40
CA GLY A 132 22.52 14.07 16.56
C GLY A 132 22.03 13.95 15.11
N ILE A 133 21.48 12.81 14.71
CA ILE A 133 20.83 12.60 13.41
C ILE A 133 19.34 12.88 13.53
N LYS A 134 18.76 13.59 12.55
CA LYS A 134 17.34 14.00 12.53
C LYS A 134 16.55 13.25 11.47
N GLY A 135 15.24 13.15 11.66
CA GLY A 135 14.31 12.58 10.69
C GLY A 135 14.50 11.09 10.50
N SER A 136 14.06 10.57 9.37
CA SER A 136 14.07 9.12 9.07
C SER A 136 15.50 8.54 9.04
N ALA A 137 16.50 9.37 8.75
CA ALA A 137 17.92 8.98 8.80
C ALA A 137 18.35 8.54 10.21
N SER A 138 17.70 9.03 11.27
CA SER A 138 18.00 8.61 12.65
C SER A 138 17.57 7.16 12.92
N CYS A 139 16.54 6.67 12.22
CA CYS A 139 16.08 5.29 12.32
C CYS A 139 17.13 4.30 11.76
N ALA A 140 17.94 4.73 10.78
CA ALA A 140 19.00 3.92 10.16
C ALA A 140 20.09 3.49 11.15
N LEU A 141 20.22 4.18 12.29
CA LEU A 141 21.17 3.82 13.35
C LEU A 141 20.80 2.50 14.04
N CYS A 142 19.53 2.11 13.98
CA CYS A 142 19.01 0.92 14.65
C CYS A 142 18.32 -0.05 13.70
N HIS A 143 17.80 0.40 12.55
CA HIS A 143 16.94 -0.40 11.68
C HIS A 143 17.55 -0.60 10.28
N PRO A 144 17.50 -1.83 9.71
CA PRO A 144 17.91 -2.09 8.34
C PRO A 144 16.92 -1.54 7.30
N SER A 145 15.65 -1.34 7.69
CA SER A 145 14.57 -0.89 6.79
C SER A 145 14.76 0.48 6.18
N TYR A 146 15.68 1.32 6.71
CA TYR A 146 15.91 2.66 6.18
C TYR A 146 16.36 2.64 4.70
N ALA A 147 17.18 1.67 4.30
CA ALA A 147 17.62 1.56 2.91
C ALA A 147 16.45 1.23 1.96
N GLU A 148 15.55 0.36 2.42
CA GLU A 148 14.33 -0.03 1.70
C GLU A 148 13.37 1.15 1.56
N TRP A 149 13.06 1.79 2.70
CA TRP A 149 12.22 2.99 2.76
C TRP A 149 12.78 4.09 1.87
N LYS A 150 14.10 4.34 1.88
CA LYS A 150 14.69 5.38 1.03
C LYS A 150 14.52 5.12 -0.47
N ALA A 151 14.43 3.85 -0.87
CA ALA A 151 14.17 3.45 -2.26
C ALA A 151 12.67 3.46 -2.62
N ASP A 152 11.80 3.57 -1.62
CA ASP A 152 10.35 3.50 -1.75
C ASP A 152 9.73 4.79 -2.33
N ALA A 153 8.57 4.66 -2.98
CA ALA A 153 7.87 5.81 -3.56
C ALA A 153 7.34 6.79 -2.49
N HIS A 154 7.03 6.33 -1.28
CA HIS A 154 6.52 7.16 -0.20
C HIS A 154 7.61 8.05 0.39
N SER A 155 8.86 7.58 0.57
CA SER A 155 9.96 8.45 1.00
C SER A 155 10.29 9.52 -0.05
N GLN A 156 10.04 9.21 -1.33
CA GLN A 156 10.33 10.09 -2.45
C GLN A 156 9.17 11.03 -2.79
N SER A 157 8.07 11.00 -2.05
CA SER A 157 6.83 11.74 -2.38
C SER A 157 7.05 13.26 -2.45
N ALA A 158 7.92 13.81 -1.61
CA ALA A 158 8.27 15.24 -1.57
C ALA A 158 9.14 15.70 -2.75
N VAL A 159 9.88 14.77 -3.37
CA VAL A 159 10.87 15.04 -4.42
C VAL A 159 10.53 14.39 -5.77
N ASN A 160 9.36 13.77 -5.87
CA ASN A 160 8.91 13.09 -7.08
C ASN A 160 8.77 14.11 -8.24
N PRO A 161 9.55 13.96 -9.33
CA PRO A 161 9.54 14.92 -10.43
C PRO A 161 8.18 15.04 -11.09
N ARG A 162 7.40 13.95 -11.21
CA ARG A 162 6.05 14.01 -11.79
C ARG A 162 5.11 14.87 -10.96
N PHE A 163 5.17 14.71 -9.64
CA PHE A 163 4.37 15.52 -8.72
C PHE A 163 4.79 16.99 -8.79
N ILE A 164 6.08 17.28 -8.68
CA ILE A 164 6.60 18.66 -8.66
C ILE A 164 6.28 19.40 -9.96
N THR A 165 6.49 18.75 -11.11
CA THR A 165 6.25 19.35 -12.44
C THR A 165 4.76 19.58 -12.72
N MET A 166 3.88 18.69 -12.24
CA MET A 166 2.42 18.90 -12.26
C MET A 166 1.98 19.99 -11.28
N TYR A 167 2.57 20.07 -10.09
CA TYR A 167 2.19 21.09 -9.12
C TYR A 167 2.63 22.49 -9.60
N LYS A 168 3.88 22.63 -10.06
CA LYS A 168 4.46 23.92 -10.47
C LYS A 168 4.08 24.34 -11.89
N GLY A 169 3.65 23.41 -12.75
CA GLY A 169 3.43 23.70 -14.17
C GLY A 169 4.74 23.87 -14.94
N THR A 170 5.74 23.05 -14.61
CA THR A 170 7.04 23.04 -15.28
C THR A 170 7.27 21.73 -16.02
N ASP A 171 8.30 21.67 -16.86
CA ASP A 171 8.97 20.43 -17.24
C ASP A 171 10.01 20.02 -16.17
N VAL A 172 10.70 18.88 -16.41
CA VAL A 172 11.79 18.39 -15.54
C VAL A 172 13.04 19.27 -15.54
N HIS A 173 13.20 20.17 -16.51
CA HIS A 173 14.32 21.12 -16.60
C HIS A 173 14.02 22.44 -15.87
N GLY A 174 12.79 22.63 -15.39
CA GLY A 174 12.36 23.81 -14.66
C GLY A 174 11.79 24.92 -15.55
N ASN A 175 11.62 24.67 -16.85
CA ASN A 175 10.92 25.61 -17.72
C ASN A 175 9.43 25.61 -17.36
N GLN A 176 8.84 26.79 -17.18
CA GLN A 176 7.47 26.94 -16.68
C GLN A 176 6.53 27.44 -17.79
N SER A 177 5.35 26.84 -17.91
CA SER A 177 4.30 27.39 -18.79
C SER A 177 3.81 28.73 -18.25
N SER A 178 3.29 29.61 -19.12
CA SER A 178 2.69 30.86 -18.67
C SER A 178 1.51 30.61 -17.70
N PRO A 179 1.25 31.54 -16.75
CA PRO A 179 0.06 31.46 -15.90
C PRO A 179 -1.23 31.35 -16.71
N THR A 180 -2.21 30.63 -16.14
CA THR A 180 -3.51 30.44 -16.79
C THR A 180 -4.21 31.78 -16.99
N ARG A 181 -4.64 32.04 -18.22
CA ARG A 181 -5.36 33.26 -18.59
C ARG A 181 -6.86 33.01 -18.55
N TYR A 182 -7.62 33.99 -18.08
CA TYR A 182 -9.07 33.94 -17.98
C TYR A 182 -9.69 35.02 -18.85
N GLY A 183 -10.68 34.64 -19.65
CA GLY A 183 -11.49 35.53 -20.47
C GLY A 183 -12.96 35.49 -20.04
N PRO A 184 -13.85 36.24 -20.73
CA PRO A 184 -15.27 36.31 -20.40
C PRO A 184 -15.99 34.95 -20.39
N SER A 185 -15.50 33.99 -21.17
CA SER A 185 -16.10 32.66 -21.36
C SER A 185 -15.39 31.55 -20.58
N GLY A 186 -14.43 31.87 -19.69
CA GLY A 186 -13.66 30.89 -18.92
C GLY A 186 -12.16 30.93 -19.21
N VAL A 187 -11.49 29.78 -19.06
CA VAL A 187 -10.05 29.66 -19.31
C VAL A 187 -9.77 29.86 -20.81
N LEU A 188 -8.78 30.70 -21.12
CA LEU A 188 -8.29 30.88 -22.47
C LEU A 188 -7.24 29.79 -22.78
N PRO A 189 -7.16 29.34 -24.05
CA PRO A 189 -6.11 28.39 -24.44
C PRO A 189 -4.71 28.98 -24.19
N PRO A 190 -3.69 28.12 -24.02
CA PRO A 190 -2.29 28.53 -24.03
C PRO A 190 -1.98 29.38 -25.26
N ASP A 191 -1.07 30.34 -25.09
CA ASP A 191 -0.63 31.18 -26.20
C ASP A 191 0.14 30.31 -27.21
N PRO A 192 -0.28 30.20 -28.47
CA PRO A 192 0.41 29.36 -29.45
C PRO A 192 1.80 29.88 -29.81
N ASP A 193 2.11 31.15 -29.51
CA ASP A 193 3.41 31.77 -29.78
C ASP A 193 4.41 31.61 -28.62
N GLU A 194 3.98 31.07 -27.48
CA GLU A 194 4.82 30.85 -26.29
C GLU A 194 5.03 29.35 -26.03
N PRO A 195 6.19 28.94 -25.47
CA PRO A 195 6.41 27.56 -25.05
C PRO A 195 5.39 27.08 -24.01
N TYR A 196 4.87 25.85 -24.18
CA TYR A 196 3.92 25.24 -23.26
C TYR A 196 4.42 23.89 -22.74
N TYR A 197 4.73 23.84 -21.45
CA TYR A 197 5.25 22.68 -20.72
C TYR A 197 4.14 21.95 -19.94
N GLY A 198 2.91 21.99 -20.47
CA GLY A 198 1.74 21.34 -19.87
C GLY A 198 1.10 22.12 -18.71
N PRO A 199 0.02 21.56 -18.13
CA PRO A 199 -0.75 22.21 -17.08
C PRO A 199 -0.01 22.25 -15.74
N GLY A 200 -0.46 23.08 -14.81
CA GLY A 200 0.00 22.99 -13.43
C GLY A 200 -0.87 23.72 -12.40
N TYR A 201 -0.94 23.16 -11.20
CA TYR A 201 -1.78 23.69 -10.13
C TYR A 201 -1.45 25.16 -9.81
N LYS A 202 -0.16 25.50 -9.69
CA LYS A 202 0.28 26.88 -9.40
C LYS A 202 0.08 27.85 -10.55
N LEU A 203 -0.13 27.37 -11.79
CA LEU A 203 -0.48 28.23 -12.92
C LEU A 203 -1.93 28.69 -12.84
N ASP A 204 -2.82 27.81 -12.33
CA ASP A 204 -4.23 28.12 -12.09
C ASP A 204 -4.44 28.90 -10.80
N PHE A 205 -3.69 28.55 -9.76
CA PHE A 205 -3.86 29.05 -8.40
C PHE A 205 -2.53 29.51 -7.78
N PRO A 206 -1.95 30.63 -8.26
CA PRO A 206 -0.63 31.10 -7.83
C PRO A 206 -0.56 31.43 -6.33
N ASP A 207 -1.68 31.84 -5.72
CA ASP A 207 -1.74 32.26 -4.32
C ASP A 207 -2.18 31.17 -3.34
N ARG A 208 -2.42 29.95 -3.84
CA ARG A 208 -2.96 28.81 -3.08
C ARG A 208 -2.01 27.63 -3.08
N ALA A 209 -2.11 26.79 -2.06
CA ALA A 209 -1.31 25.59 -1.92
C ALA A 209 -2.07 24.28 -2.23
N GLY A 210 -3.40 24.36 -2.35
CA GLY A 210 -4.23 23.20 -2.67
C GLY A 210 -4.31 22.19 -1.54
N ARG A 211 -4.44 20.91 -1.89
CA ARG A 211 -4.58 19.79 -0.93
C ARG A 211 -3.45 18.77 -1.03
N CYS A 212 -2.49 19.00 -1.92
CA CYS A 212 -1.47 18.03 -2.28
C CYS A 212 -0.56 17.68 -1.09
N ALA A 213 -0.25 18.65 -0.23
CA ALA A 213 0.60 18.44 0.94
C ALA A 213 0.02 17.42 1.94
N ALA A 214 -1.31 17.29 2.01
CA ALA A 214 -1.98 16.38 2.94
C ALA A 214 -1.61 14.90 2.69
N CYS A 215 -1.34 14.54 1.44
CA CYS A 215 -0.94 13.18 1.06
C CYS A 215 0.55 13.09 0.70
N HIS A 216 1.14 14.10 0.04
CA HIS A 216 2.51 13.99 -0.47
C HIS A 216 3.57 14.40 0.55
N THR A 217 3.28 15.34 1.44
CA THR A 217 4.28 15.93 2.34
C THR A 217 3.64 16.25 3.70
N PRO A 218 3.16 15.24 4.45
CA PRO A 218 2.47 15.47 5.71
C PRO A 218 3.35 16.22 6.74
N LEU A 219 4.68 16.02 6.68
CA LEU A 219 5.67 16.71 7.52
C LEU A 219 6.05 18.12 7.03
N ALA A 220 5.43 18.65 5.98
CA ALA A 220 5.73 20.00 5.49
C ALA A 220 5.49 21.09 6.57
N GLU A 221 4.72 20.77 7.60
CA GLU A 221 4.53 21.57 8.81
C GLU A 221 5.78 21.79 9.66
N SER A 222 6.75 20.88 9.58
CA SER A 222 8.04 20.99 10.27
C SER A 222 8.99 21.98 9.60
N ALA A 223 8.62 22.50 8.42
CA ALA A 223 9.31 23.63 7.84
C ALA A 223 9.15 24.85 8.76
N PRO A 224 10.11 25.78 8.82
CA PRO A 224 10.02 27.02 9.60
C PRO A 224 9.03 28.01 8.96
N LEU A 225 7.81 27.54 8.72
CA LEU A 225 6.67 28.29 8.24
C LEU A 225 5.72 28.40 9.43
N GLN A 226 5.55 29.62 9.93
CA GLN A 226 4.50 29.96 10.88
C GLN A 226 3.13 29.66 10.26
N THR A 227 2.64 28.43 10.38
CA THR A 227 1.39 27.94 9.76
C THR A 227 0.47 27.28 10.79
N CYS A 228 -0.80 27.06 10.44
CA CYS A 228 -1.73 26.24 11.22
C CYS A 228 -1.77 24.78 10.78
N ALA A 229 -0.74 24.30 10.09
CA ALA A 229 -0.65 22.93 9.59
C ALA A 229 -1.01 21.87 10.64
N TRP A 230 -0.51 22.09 11.86
CA TRP A 230 -0.75 21.29 13.05
C TRP A 230 -2.23 21.22 13.48
N LEU A 231 -3.08 22.17 13.07
CA LEU A 231 -4.54 22.14 13.24
C LEU A 231 -5.25 21.52 12.02
N GLY A 232 -4.51 20.82 11.16
CA GLY A 232 -5.00 20.24 9.91
C GLY A 232 -5.04 21.22 8.74
N CYS A 233 -4.30 22.32 8.76
CA CYS A 233 -4.25 23.28 7.63
C CYS A 233 -3.40 22.82 6.44
N HIS A 234 -3.37 21.53 6.14
CA HIS A 234 -2.80 20.99 4.90
C HIS A 234 -3.64 21.32 3.66
N THR A 235 -4.76 22.02 3.86
CA THR A 235 -5.63 22.53 2.79
C THR A 235 -6.05 23.97 3.07
N GLU A 236 -6.32 24.74 2.02
CA GLU A 236 -6.86 26.11 2.16
C GLU A 236 -8.21 26.13 2.89
N GLN A 237 -9.09 25.16 2.62
CA GLN A 237 -10.39 25.07 3.27
C GLN A 237 -10.25 24.94 4.79
N ARG A 238 -9.34 24.07 5.25
CA ARG A 238 -9.07 23.92 6.68
C ARG A 238 -8.44 25.17 7.27
N ALA A 239 -7.55 25.84 6.53
CA ALA A 239 -6.97 27.11 6.96
C ALA A 239 -8.03 28.21 7.14
N GLU A 240 -8.99 28.32 6.22
CA GLU A 240 -10.10 29.27 6.31
C GLU A 240 -11.05 28.95 7.47
N GLN A 241 -11.38 27.66 7.67
CA GLN A 241 -12.18 27.21 8.81
C GLN A 241 -11.51 27.57 10.14
N THR A 242 -10.21 27.27 10.26
CA THR A 242 -9.41 27.61 11.45
C THR A 242 -9.40 29.12 11.69
N LYS A 243 -9.33 29.95 10.64
CA LYS A 243 -9.42 31.42 10.74
C LYS A 243 -10.76 31.89 11.29
N ALA A 244 -11.85 31.24 10.90
CA ALA A 244 -13.18 31.58 11.42
C ALA A 244 -13.31 31.24 12.91
N THR A 245 -12.69 30.15 13.37
CA THR A 245 -12.78 29.69 14.77
C THR A 245 -11.73 30.33 15.68
N LEU A 246 -10.55 30.67 15.15
CA LEU A 246 -9.40 31.24 15.88
C LEU A 246 -8.87 32.49 15.14
N PRO A 247 -9.63 33.60 15.11
CA PRO A 247 -9.27 34.78 14.32
C PRO A 247 -7.98 35.48 14.78
N ASN A 248 -7.55 35.24 16.02
CA ASN A 248 -6.34 35.80 16.63
C ASN A 248 -5.17 34.82 16.67
N TYR A 249 -5.22 33.73 15.89
CA TYR A 249 -4.13 32.77 15.84
C TYR A 249 -2.83 33.44 15.30
N PRO A 250 -1.67 33.26 15.96
CA PRO A 250 -0.48 34.07 15.71
C PRO A 250 0.26 33.73 14.40
N TYR A 251 -0.23 32.77 13.62
CA TYR A 251 0.45 32.21 12.46
C TYR A 251 -0.35 32.39 11.15
N ARG A 252 0.32 32.26 9.99
CA ARG A 252 -0.34 32.37 8.68
C ARG A 252 -1.31 31.22 8.50
N LEU A 253 -2.59 31.56 8.38
CA LEU A 253 -3.67 30.62 8.09
C LEU A 253 -3.80 30.45 6.57
N LYS A 254 -2.90 29.67 5.98
CA LYS A 254 -2.91 29.25 4.57
C LYS A 254 -2.60 27.77 4.46
N GLY A 255 -2.99 27.16 3.34
CA GLY A 255 -2.54 25.81 2.98
C GLY A 255 -1.00 25.74 2.88
N ILE A 256 -0.46 24.54 3.06
CA ILE A 256 0.99 24.30 3.05
C ILE A 256 1.48 24.02 1.63
N ASP A 257 2.50 24.74 1.17
CA ASP A 257 3.16 24.42 -0.09
C ASP A 257 3.94 23.09 0.04
N PRO A 258 3.65 22.09 -0.80
CA PRO A 258 4.29 20.78 -0.73
C PRO A 258 5.67 20.74 -1.40
N THR A 259 6.19 21.87 -1.90
CA THR A 259 7.45 21.92 -2.65
C THR A 259 8.49 22.82 -2.00
N GLY A 260 9.77 22.61 -2.35
CA GLY A 260 10.88 23.39 -1.80
C GLY A 260 11.21 23.08 -0.33
N LEU A 261 10.70 21.95 0.18
CA LEU A 261 10.92 21.48 1.54
C LEU A 261 12.38 21.05 1.76
N LYS A 262 12.85 21.13 3.00
CA LYS A 262 14.23 20.81 3.41
C LYS A 262 14.23 20.11 4.77
N GLY A 263 15.30 19.37 5.07
CA GLY A 263 15.42 18.65 6.32
C GLY A 263 14.31 17.61 6.46
N VAL A 264 13.77 17.45 7.68
CA VAL A 264 12.72 16.47 7.98
C VAL A 264 11.47 16.64 7.10
N ALA A 265 11.11 17.88 6.74
CA ALA A 265 9.99 18.14 5.85
C ALA A 265 10.15 17.56 4.43
N ALA A 266 11.39 17.25 4.02
CA ALA A 266 11.69 16.67 2.71
C ALA A 266 11.73 15.13 2.71
N ASP A 267 11.53 14.48 3.86
CA ASP A 267 11.52 13.01 3.98
C ASP A 267 10.27 12.36 3.34
N GLY A 268 9.37 13.14 2.72
CA GLY A 268 8.14 12.61 2.14
C GLY A 268 7.23 12.02 3.22
N ILE A 269 6.87 10.75 3.08
CA ILE A 269 6.24 9.97 4.15
C ILE A 269 7.34 9.35 5.03
N ALA A 270 7.67 10.04 6.12
CA ALA A 270 8.77 9.67 7.01
C ALA A 270 8.45 8.46 7.91
N CYS A 271 9.49 7.72 8.34
CA CYS A 271 9.35 6.62 9.32
C CYS A 271 8.62 7.11 10.59
N ASP A 272 9.05 8.26 11.12
CA ASP A 272 8.47 8.84 12.32
C ASP A 272 7.02 9.32 12.10
N PHE A 273 6.61 9.65 10.89
CA PHE A 273 5.20 9.95 10.63
C PHE A 273 4.34 8.69 10.66
N CYS A 274 4.73 7.63 9.93
CA CYS A 274 3.99 6.37 9.92
C CYS A 274 3.84 5.79 11.32
N HIS A 275 4.92 5.76 12.11
CA HIS A 275 4.92 5.20 13.46
C HIS A 275 4.26 6.10 14.53
N LYS A 276 3.67 7.25 14.15
CA LYS A 276 2.88 8.11 15.04
C LYS A 276 1.39 8.06 14.73
N ILE A 277 0.99 7.43 13.63
CA ILE A 277 -0.42 7.23 13.30
C ILE A 277 -0.98 6.22 14.29
N GLY A 278 -1.88 6.67 15.18
CA GLY A 278 -2.55 5.80 16.14
C GLY A 278 -3.99 5.45 15.76
N ASP A 279 -4.57 6.16 14.79
CA ASP A 279 -5.93 5.94 14.32
C ASP A 279 -6.16 6.51 12.91
N VAL A 280 -7.16 5.99 12.20
CA VAL A 280 -7.66 6.51 10.93
C VAL A 280 -9.13 6.87 11.01
N ILE A 281 -9.53 7.93 10.32
CA ILE A 281 -10.89 8.46 10.35
C ILE A 281 -11.60 8.08 9.06
N LEU A 282 -12.45 7.07 9.15
CA LEU A 282 -13.28 6.60 8.05
C LEU A 282 -14.75 6.95 8.30
N ASP A 283 -15.50 7.13 7.22
CA ASP A 283 -16.95 7.24 7.26
C ASP A 283 -17.55 5.87 7.66
N PRO A 284 -18.38 5.78 8.71
CA PRO A 284 -18.88 4.50 9.20
C PRO A 284 -19.87 3.82 8.23
N GLU A 285 -20.50 4.56 7.32
CA GLU A 285 -21.43 3.99 6.34
C GLU A 285 -20.68 3.42 5.14
N THR A 286 -19.68 4.14 4.64
CA THR A 286 -18.96 3.75 3.42
C THR A 286 -17.65 3.02 3.68
N GLN A 287 -17.12 3.11 4.91
CA GLN A 287 -15.77 2.67 5.30
C GLN A 287 -14.64 3.34 4.50
N LEU A 288 -14.92 4.44 3.81
CA LEU A 288 -13.94 5.24 3.05
C LEU A 288 -13.58 6.52 3.82
N PRO A 289 -12.42 7.16 3.54
CA PRO A 289 -12.15 8.50 4.07
C PRO A 289 -13.19 9.52 3.59
N TYR A 290 -13.41 10.57 4.37
CA TYR A 290 -14.30 11.64 3.96
C TYR A 290 -13.71 12.40 2.75
N PRO A 291 -14.52 12.77 1.73
CA PRO A 291 -14.03 13.48 0.53
C PRO A 291 -13.24 14.78 0.79
N ASP A 292 -13.51 15.47 1.90
CA ASP A 292 -12.84 16.72 2.29
C ASP A 292 -11.65 16.51 3.26
N ARG A 293 -11.28 15.25 3.55
CA ARG A 293 -10.20 14.89 4.48
C ARG A 293 -9.16 13.96 3.85
N PRO A 294 -8.45 14.37 2.79
CA PRO A 294 -7.39 13.56 2.22
C PRO A 294 -6.18 13.42 3.18
N GLY A 295 -5.49 12.29 3.09
CA GLY A 295 -4.22 12.00 3.74
C GLY A 295 -4.25 12.21 5.25
N ILE A 296 -3.30 13.00 5.76
CA ILE A 296 -3.15 13.31 7.19
C ILE A 296 -4.45 13.83 7.86
N LEU A 297 -5.38 14.41 7.09
CA LEU A 297 -6.65 14.91 7.63
C LEU A 297 -7.64 13.81 8.03
N SER A 298 -7.40 12.57 7.59
CA SER A 298 -8.13 11.37 8.01
C SER A 298 -7.28 10.47 8.92
N MET A 299 -6.31 11.05 9.65
CA MET A 299 -5.46 10.33 10.58
C MET A 299 -5.41 11.04 11.94
N ARG A 300 -5.14 10.28 13.00
CA ARG A 300 -4.79 10.83 14.32
C ARG A 300 -3.35 10.51 14.65
N LEU A 301 -2.55 11.56 14.90
CA LEU A 301 -1.17 11.43 15.33
C LEU A 301 -1.05 11.44 16.85
N TYR A 302 -0.06 10.70 17.36
CA TYR A 302 0.24 10.55 18.79
C TYR A 302 1.66 11.03 19.06
N ARG A 303 1.88 12.35 18.89
CA ARG A 303 3.17 12.98 19.11
C ARG A 303 3.34 13.32 20.60
N PRO A 304 4.39 12.80 21.26
CA PRO A 304 4.56 12.98 22.70
C PRO A 304 5.22 14.32 23.07
N GLU A 305 5.17 14.65 24.35
CA GLU A 305 5.87 15.81 24.92
C GLU A 305 7.39 15.60 24.97
N GLU A 306 8.14 16.68 25.24
CA GLU A 306 9.59 16.60 25.40
C GLU A 306 9.99 15.56 26.47
N GLY A 307 11.03 14.77 26.17
CA GLY A 307 11.54 13.70 27.05
C GLY A 307 10.82 12.35 26.91
N GLN A 308 9.78 12.26 26.09
CA GLN A 308 8.98 11.06 25.88
C GLN A 308 9.06 10.59 24.43
N GLN A 309 8.78 9.31 24.17
CA GLN A 309 8.69 8.75 22.81
C GLN A 309 7.67 7.62 22.74
N LEU A 310 7.03 7.51 21.59
CA LEU A 310 6.04 6.49 21.27
C LEU A 310 6.20 6.14 19.79
N PHE A 311 6.36 4.87 19.47
CA PHE A 311 6.28 4.38 18.10
C PHE A 311 5.32 3.20 18.08
N PHE A 312 4.37 3.23 17.15
CA PHE A 312 3.52 2.08 16.89
C PHE A 312 4.27 1.05 16.03
N GLY A 313 3.83 -0.20 16.11
CA GLY A 313 4.48 -1.35 15.48
C GLY A 313 3.53 -2.55 15.48
N THR A 314 3.95 -3.63 14.81
CA THR A 314 3.19 -4.88 14.72
C THR A 314 3.60 -5.96 15.75
N PHE A 315 4.44 -5.60 16.73
CA PHE A 315 4.91 -6.54 17.77
C PHE A 315 4.45 -6.16 19.18
N ASP A 316 3.78 -7.10 19.85
CA ASP A 316 3.22 -7.01 21.22
C ASP A 316 4.23 -7.33 22.33
N ASP A 317 5.48 -7.66 21.99
CA ASP A 317 6.49 -8.19 22.92
C ASP A 317 7.84 -7.45 22.87
N VAL A 318 7.82 -6.16 22.48
CA VAL A 318 8.99 -5.28 22.49
C VAL A 318 8.88 -4.26 23.64
N PRO A 319 9.42 -4.56 24.85
CA PRO A 319 9.30 -3.69 26.03
C PRO A 319 10.27 -2.50 25.98
N ARG A 320 10.08 -1.61 25.01
CA ARG A 320 10.84 -0.35 24.81
C ARG A 320 9.89 0.83 24.63
N ARG A 321 10.36 1.93 24.05
CA ARG A 321 9.53 3.12 23.71
C ARG A 321 8.64 2.89 22.48
N VAL A 322 8.13 1.67 22.33
CA VAL A 322 7.30 1.22 21.21
C VAL A 322 6.08 0.50 21.78
N THR A 323 5.00 0.41 21.02
CA THR A 323 3.83 -0.38 21.39
C THR A 323 3.17 -1.00 20.17
N TYR A 324 2.38 -2.05 20.38
CA TYR A 324 1.63 -2.71 19.33
C TYR A 324 0.39 -1.89 18.96
N LEU A 325 0.11 -1.81 17.66
CA LEU A 325 -1.09 -1.22 17.09
C LEU A 325 -1.66 -2.16 16.02
N PRO A 326 -2.79 -2.84 16.28
CA PRO A 326 -3.43 -3.74 15.30
C PRO A 326 -3.72 -3.08 13.95
N LEU A 327 -4.06 -1.78 13.96
CA LEU A 327 -4.34 -1.01 12.74
C LEU A 327 -3.19 -1.05 11.72
N GLU A 328 -1.91 -1.18 12.13
CA GLU A 328 -0.79 -1.30 11.19
C GLU A 328 -0.85 -2.58 10.34
N GLU A 329 -1.64 -3.58 10.75
CA GLU A 329 -1.87 -4.84 10.05
C GLU A 329 -3.13 -4.81 9.17
N GLU A 330 -3.90 -3.72 9.20
CA GLU A 330 -5.17 -3.57 8.48
C GLU A 330 -5.03 -2.66 7.25
N SER A 331 -5.66 -3.02 6.13
CA SER A 331 -5.67 -2.17 4.91
C SER A 331 -6.23 -0.76 5.15
N ALA A 332 -7.06 -0.59 6.19
CA ALA A 332 -7.60 0.70 6.61
C ALA A 332 -6.50 1.74 6.90
N PHE A 333 -5.31 1.31 7.32
CA PHE A 333 -4.14 2.18 7.52
C PHE A 333 -3.73 2.92 6.23
N CYS A 334 -3.90 2.29 5.07
CA CYS A 334 -3.54 2.85 3.77
C CYS A 334 -4.62 3.81 3.20
N ALA A 335 -5.87 3.66 3.66
CA ALA A 335 -7.04 4.31 3.10
C ALA A 335 -6.92 5.85 2.99
N PRO A 336 -6.43 6.60 4.01
CA PRO A 336 -6.42 8.06 3.97
C PRO A 336 -5.67 8.65 2.77
N CYS A 337 -4.61 7.97 2.29
CA CYS A 337 -3.80 8.43 1.15
C CYS A 337 -4.18 7.74 -0.17
N HIS A 338 -4.84 6.57 -0.12
CA HIS A 338 -5.19 5.75 -1.30
C HIS A 338 -6.65 5.89 -1.74
N TYR A 339 -7.31 6.98 -1.31
CA TYR A 339 -8.62 7.43 -1.75
C TYR A 339 -8.62 8.96 -1.91
N GLY A 340 -9.14 9.45 -3.03
CA GLY A 340 -9.10 10.88 -3.34
C GLY A 340 -10.26 11.35 -4.19
N VAL A 341 -11.00 12.31 -3.66
CA VAL A 341 -12.07 13.02 -4.36
C VAL A 341 -11.61 14.44 -4.68
N PHE A 342 -11.79 14.85 -5.93
CA PHE A 342 -11.50 16.20 -6.41
C PHE A 342 -12.76 16.80 -7.05
N SER A 343 -12.69 18.06 -7.47
CA SER A 343 -13.81 18.84 -8.01
C SER A 343 -14.92 19.18 -7.01
N ALA A 344 -14.72 20.27 -6.29
CA ALA A 344 -15.31 21.56 -6.63
C ALA A 344 -14.27 22.59 -6.22
N VAL A 345 -14.18 23.74 -6.90
CA VAL A 345 -13.46 24.89 -6.36
C VAL A 345 -13.94 25.07 -4.92
N ASP A 346 -13.07 24.78 -3.96
CA ASP A 346 -13.26 25.02 -2.53
C ASP A 346 -14.44 24.32 -1.85
N GLY A 347 -14.41 22.99 -1.87
CA GLY A 347 -14.88 22.22 -0.73
C GLY A 347 -16.38 22.26 -0.45
N LYS A 348 -17.22 22.45 -1.48
CA LYS A 348 -18.63 22.10 -1.39
C LYS A 348 -18.80 20.60 -1.58
N TYR A 349 -19.66 19.99 -0.75
CA TYR A 349 -20.02 18.57 -0.78
C TYR A 349 -20.38 18.09 -2.19
N GLY A 350 -19.85 16.93 -2.57
CA GLY A 350 -19.88 16.40 -3.94
C GLY A 350 -18.53 16.58 -4.64
N GLY A 351 -18.17 15.61 -5.49
CA GLY A 351 -16.96 15.64 -6.28
C GLY A 351 -16.77 14.37 -7.11
N VAL A 352 -15.70 14.34 -7.89
CA VAL A 352 -15.29 13.20 -8.71
C VAL A 352 -14.22 12.41 -7.98
N VAL A 353 -14.45 11.11 -7.80
CA VAL A 353 -13.43 10.18 -7.31
C VAL A 353 -12.33 10.08 -8.37
N VAL A 354 -11.16 10.63 -8.09
CA VAL A 354 -9.99 10.67 -8.98
C VAL A 354 -9.17 9.40 -8.84
N TYR A 355 -8.97 8.93 -7.61
CA TYR A 355 -8.31 7.65 -7.31
C TYR A 355 -9.00 6.95 -6.13
N ASN A 356 -9.10 5.62 -6.18
CA ASN A 356 -9.82 4.82 -5.19
C ASN A 356 -9.22 3.42 -5.00
N SER A 357 -7.89 3.30 -4.88
CA SER A 357 -7.27 1.98 -4.74
C SER A 357 -7.79 1.22 -3.53
N TYR A 358 -8.03 1.92 -2.41
CA TYR A 358 -8.57 1.30 -1.20
C TYR A 358 -10.04 0.85 -1.36
N GLY A 359 -10.92 1.68 -1.93
CA GLY A 359 -12.31 1.28 -2.15
C GLY A 359 -12.47 0.21 -3.22
N GLU A 360 -11.65 0.25 -4.29
CA GLU A 360 -11.58 -0.84 -5.28
C GLU A 360 -11.15 -2.17 -4.63
N TRP A 361 -10.25 -2.13 -3.63
CA TRP A 361 -9.91 -3.27 -2.80
C TRP A 361 -11.05 -3.71 -1.89
N LEU A 362 -11.70 -2.75 -1.22
CA LEU A 362 -12.81 -2.99 -0.31
C LEU A 362 -13.98 -3.69 -1.01
N GLU A 363 -14.25 -3.33 -2.26
CA GLU A 363 -15.32 -3.92 -3.08
C GLU A 363 -14.98 -5.31 -3.66
N SER A 364 -13.72 -5.75 -3.55
CA SER A 364 -13.28 -7.03 -4.11
C SER A 364 -13.26 -8.15 -3.08
N PRO A 365 -13.16 -9.43 -3.51
CA PRO A 365 -12.97 -10.56 -2.59
C PRO A 365 -11.70 -10.48 -1.73
N TYR A 366 -10.74 -9.60 -2.05
CA TYR A 366 -9.52 -9.45 -1.26
C TYR A 366 -9.77 -8.75 0.09
N SER A 367 -10.90 -8.04 0.25
CA SER A 367 -11.27 -7.42 1.53
C SER A 367 -11.89 -8.40 2.52
N ASP A 368 -12.16 -9.65 2.11
CA ASP A 368 -12.69 -10.67 2.99
C ASP A 368 -11.72 -10.96 4.15
N PRO A 369 -12.14 -10.84 5.41
CA PRO A 369 -11.24 -10.95 6.56
C PRO A 369 -10.75 -12.38 6.83
N GLU A 370 -11.37 -13.41 6.22
CA GLU A 370 -11.00 -14.82 6.44
C GLU A 370 -10.16 -15.39 5.28
N THR A 371 -10.43 -14.95 4.06
CA THR A 371 -9.92 -15.55 2.82
C THR A 371 -9.21 -14.55 1.90
N GLY A 372 -9.37 -13.25 2.18
CA GLY A 372 -8.78 -12.16 1.42
C GLY A 372 -7.30 -11.95 1.72
N LYS A 373 -6.81 -10.77 1.31
CA LYS A 373 -5.45 -10.31 1.58
C LYS A 373 -5.44 -8.82 1.84
N THR A 374 -4.69 -8.39 2.85
CA THR A 374 -4.51 -6.97 3.13
C THR A 374 -3.60 -6.28 2.12
N CYS A 375 -3.61 -4.95 2.09
CA CYS A 375 -2.66 -4.17 1.30
C CYS A 375 -1.21 -4.54 1.65
N GLN A 376 -0.94 -4.72 2.95
CA GLN A 376 0.38 -5.04 3.50
C GLN A 376 0.88 -6.41 3.03
N GLU A 377 0.02 -7.42 2.94
CA GLU A 377 0.42 -8.76 2.48
C GLU A 377 0.90 -8.79 1.01
N CYS A 378 0.54 -7.79 0.21
CA CYS A 378 1.00 -7.64 -1.17
C CYS A 378 2.10 -6.58 -1.32
N HIS A 379 1.99 -5.45 -0.62
CA HIS A 379 2.87 -4.28 -0.80
C HIS A 379 3.93 -4.14 0.29
N MET A 380 3.86 -4.87 1.39
CA MET A 380 4.88 -4.90 2.44
C MET A 380 5.33 -6.34 2.65
N LEU A 381 5.78 -7.00 1.58
CA LEU A 381 6.18 -8.41 1.61
C LEU A 381 7.23 -8.68 2.69
N PRO A 382 7.29 -9.91 3.24
CA PRO A 382 8.35 -10.27 4.17
C PRO A 382 9.75 -9.96 3.60
N ALA A 383 10.54 -9.22 4.37
CA ALA A 383 11.86 -8.76 3.97
C ALA A 383 12.93 -9.87 4.05
N GLY A 384 12.61 -10.99 4.71
CA GLY A 384 13.56 -12.08 4.91
C GLY A 384 14.60 -11.82 6.01
N TYR A 385 14.47 -10.72 6.76
CA TYR A 385 15.37 -10.41 7.87
C TYR A 385 15.00 -11.17 9.13
N ASN A 386 16.00 -11.59 9.91
CA ASN A 386 15.77 -12.10 11.27
C ASN A 386 15.69 -11.00 12.33
N TYR A 387 15.99 -9.75 11.97
CA TYR A 387 16.13 -8.65 12.93
C TYR A 387 15.55 -7.37 12.35
N PHE A 388 14.48 -6.84 12.95
CA PHE A 388 13.90 -5.56 12.55
C PHE A 388 14.71 -4.38 13.10
N ALA A 389 15.53 -4.60 14.13
CA ALA A 389 16.54 -3.69 14.63
C ALA A 389 17.86 -4.47 14.83
N TYR A 390 19.02 -3.83 14.69
CA TYR A 390 20.30 -4.52 14.78
C TYR A 390 20.52 -5.19 16.15
N PRO A 391 21.08 -6.41 16.21
CA PRO A 391 21.32 -7.12 17.48
C PRO A 391 22.12 -6.29 18.49
N GLU A 392 23.15 -5.57 18.05
CA GLU A 392 23.99 -4.71 18.88
C GLU A 392 23.26 -3.47 19.44
N LYS A 393 22.09 -3.13 18.88
CA LYS A 393 21.17 -2.10 19.41
C LYS A 393 20.05 -2.72 20.28
N GLY A 394 20.13 -4.02 20.52
CA GLY A 394 19.19 -4.82 21.29
C GLY A 394 17.99 -5.30 20.49
N GLY A 395 18.17 -5.51 19.19
CA GLY A 395 17.20 -6.17 18.33
C GLY A 395 16.96 -7.62 18.74
N LEU A 396 15.71 -8.05 18.62
CA LEU A 396 15.29 -9.42 18.92
C LEU A 396 15.24 -10.23 17.63
N TYR A 397 15.70 -11.49 17.69
CA TYR A 397 15.54 -12.43 16.59
C TYR A 397 14.06 -12.64 16.31
N ARG A 398 13.66 -12.70 15.04
CA ARG A 398 12.29 -12.99 14.58
C ARG A 398 12.31 -14.02 13.45
N ASP A 399 11.16 -14.67 13.28
CA ASP A 399 10.84 -15.35 12.02
C ASP A 399 10.96 -14.34 10.86
N PRO A 400 11.76 -14.63 9.81
CA PRO A 400 11.88 -13.82 8.61
C PRO A 400 10.56 -13.44 7.95
N ASN A 401 9.52 -14.26 8.11
CA ASN A 401 8.20 -14.02 7.55
C ASN A 401 7.39 -12.97 8.31
N ARG A 402 7.84 -12.55 9.49
CA ARG A 402 7.14 -11.56 10.34
C ARG A 402 7.72 -10.15 10.25
N ILE A 403 8.83 -9.97 9.55
CA ILE A 403 9.45 -8.66 9.34
C ILE A 403 9.12 -8.23 7.91
N HIS A 404 8.30 -7.20 7.80
CA HIS A 404 7.80 -6.69 6.52
C HIS A 404 8.71 -5.61 5.94
N SER A 405 8.89 -5.65 4.62
CA SER A 405 9.70 -4.68 3.90
C SER A 405 9.01 -3.32 3.87
N HIS A 406 9.83 -2.27 3.93
CA HIS A 406 9.38 -0.90 3.71
C HIS A 406 9.63 -0.41 2.28
N TYR A 407 10.16 -1.29 1.41
CA TYR A 407 10.16 -1.09 -0.04
C TYR A 407 8.78 -1.52 -0.54
N MET A 408 7.85 -0.58 -0.70
CA MET A 408 6.46 -0.84 -1.05
C MET A 408 6.28 -0.75 -2.58
N PRO A 409 6.44 -1.86 -3.33
CA PRO A 409 6.52 -1.78 -4.78
C PRO A 409 5.18 -1.30 -5.36
N GLY A 410 5.28 -0.62 -6.51
CA GLY A 410 4.13 -0.03 -7.19
C GLY A 410 4.47 0.30 -8.63
N ALA A 411 3.99 1.44 -9.13
CA ALA A 411 4.13 1.80 -10.56
C ALA A 411 5.57 2.00 -11.08
N LYS A 412 6.59 1.93 -10.21
CA LYS A 412 8.01 1.94 -10.61
C LYS A 412 8.62 0.55 -10.71
N ASP A 413 7.99 -0.47 -10.15
CA ASP A 413 8.49 -1.83 -10.11
C ASP A 413 7.97 -2.62 -11.32
N GLU A 414 8.83 -2.82 -12.32
CA GLU A 414 8.45 -3.57 -13.52
C GLU A 414 8.12 -5.05 -13.22
N GLY A 415 8.80 -5.66 -12.25
CA GLY A 415 8.58 -7.05 -11.89
C GLY A 415 7.18 -7.26 -11.30
N LEU A 416 6.74 -6.34 -10.45
CA LEU A 416 5.37 -6.31 -9.92
C LEU A 416 4.35 -6.10 -11.05
N LEU A 417 4.59 -5.13 -11.92
CA LEU A 417 3.61 -4.70 -12.93
C LEU A 417 3.41 -5.73 -14.04
N ARG A 418 4.48 -6.42 -14.46
CA ARG A 418 4.42 -7.50 -15.47
C ARG A 418 3.45 -8.61 -15.08
N ASN A 419 3.35 -8.92 -13.79
CA ASN A 419 2.57 -10.06 -13.29
C ASN A 419 1.21 -9.66 -12.69
N SER A 420 0.63 -8.53 -13.12
CA SER A 420 -0.59 -7.99 -12.50
C SER A 420 -1.91 -8.43 -13.16
N VAL A 421 -1.85 -8.99 -14.38
CA VAL A 421 -3.00 -9.53 -15.11
C VAL A 421 -2.57 -10.78 -15.87
N THR A 422 -3.52 -11.60 -16.29
CA THR A 422 -3.30 -12.74 -17.19
C THR A 422 -3.88 -12.42 -18.57
N MET A 423 -3.09 -12.55 -19.64
CA MET A 423 -3.56 -12.41 -21.03
C MET A 423 -3.62 -13.77 -21.74
N THR A 424 -4.74 -14.08 -22.38
CA THR A 424 -4.92 -15.28 -23.23
C THR A 424 -5.61 -14.91 -24.53
N SER A 425 -5.44 -15.73 -25.57
CA SER A 425 -6.06 -15.51 -26.86
C SER A 425 -6.63 -16.80 -27.44
N THR A 426 -7.73 -16.69 -28.18
CA THR A 426 -8.28 -17.78 -28.99
C THR A 426 -8.38 -17.34 -30.44
N VAL A 427 -8.00 -18.23 -31.37
CA VAL A 427 -8.03 -17.94 -32.80
C VAL A 427 -8.83 -18.98 -33.54
N THR A 428 -9.69 -18.52 -34.43
CA THR A 428 -10.42 -19.35 -35.39
C THR A 428 -10.24 -18.80 -36.79
N VAL A 429 -10.14 -19.68 -37.77
CA VAL A 429 -10.13 -19.33 -39.20
C VAL A 429 -11.44 -19.80 -39.81
N ASP A 430 -12.22 -18.88 -40.37
CA ASP A 430 -13.48 -19.19 -41.07
C ASP A 430 -13.69 -18.22 -42.23
N ASP A 431 -14.22 -18.71 -43.35
CA ASP A 431 -14.55 -17.94 -44.55
C ASP A 431 -13.45 -16.94 -45.00
N GLY A 432 -12.19 -17.38 -45.00
CA GLY A 432 -11.06 -16.54 -45.38
C GLY A 432 -10.73 -15.41 -44.39
N LYS A 433 -11.17 -15.52 -43.14
CA LYS A 433 -10.92 -14.55 -42.07
C LYS A 433 -10.28 -15.22 -40.87
N ILE A 434 -9.36 -14.52 -40.23
CA ILE A 434 -8.79 -14.84 -38.94
C ILE A 434 -9.58 -14.05 -37.90
N VAL A 435 -10.28 -14.75 -37.01
CA VAL A 435 -10.98 -14.16 -35.87
C VAL A 435 -10.15 -14.43 -34.62
N LEU A 436 -9.68 -13.37 -33.98
CA LEU A 436 -8.87 -13.39 -32.77
C LEU A 436 -9.68 -12.76 -31.63
N ASP A 437 -9.94 -13.53 -30.59
CA ASP A 437 -10.46 -13.03 -29.31
C ASP A 437 -9.32 -12.97 -28.30
N VAL A 438 -9.12 -11.80 -27.69
CA VAL A 438 -8.13 -11.56 -26.63
C VAL A 438 -8.87 -11.39 -25.31
N TYR A 439 -8.41 -12.10 -24.29
CA TYR A 439 -8.95 -12.09 -22.93
C TYR A 439 -7.89 -11.55 -21.98
N ILE A 440 -8.21 -10.50 -21.23
CA ILE A 440 -7.33 -9.96 -20.18
C ILE A 440 -8.06 -10.07 -18.85
N THR A 441 -7.52 -10.85 -17.93
CA THR A 441 -8.12 -11.10 -16.61
C THR A 441 -7.29 -10.46 -15.52
N ASN A 442 -7.93 -9.65 -14.67
CA ASN A 442 -7.31 -9.16 -13.44
C ASN A 442 -7.49 -10.18 -12.32
N ASP A 443 -6.69 -11.24 -12.32
CA ASP A 443 -6.74 -12.34 -11.35
C ASP A 443 -5.58 -12.31 -10.33
N LYS A 444 -4.75 -11.25 -10.36
CA LYS A 444 -3.56 -11.11 -9.49
C LYS A 444 -3.60 -9.90 -8.57
N THR A 445 -4.60 -9.02 -8.70
CA THR A 445 -4.71 -7.81 -7.86
C THR A 445 -6.08 -7.70 -7.19
N GLY A 446 -6.09 -7.14 -5.99
CA GLY A 446 -7.32 -6.89 -5.23
C GLY A 446 -8.06 -5.62 -5.63
N HIS A 447 -7.51 -4.78 -6.50
CA HIS A 447 -8.10 -3.51 -6.95
C HIS A 447 -8.18 -3.47 -8.48
N HIS A 448 -8.58 -2.35 -9.09
CA HIS A 448 -8.62 -2.26 -10.55
C HIS A 448 -7.20 -2.24 -11.14
N VAL A 449 -7.04 -2.64 -12.40
CA VAL A 449 -5.77 -2.48 -13.14
C VAL A 449 -5.95 -1.57 -14.37
N PRO A 450 -5.16 -0.48 -14.48
CA PRO A 450 -4.26 0.07 -13.46
C PRO A 450 -5.01 0.92 -12.42
N THR A 451 -4.70 0.81 -11.13
CA THR A 451 -5.26 1.68 -10.08
C THR A 451 -4.45 2.97 -9.85
N GLY A 452 -4.99 3.86 -9.01
CA GLY A 452 -4.34 5.08 -8.54
C GLY A 452 -4.64 6.29 -9.41
N VAL A 453 -3.63 7.13 -9.65
CA VAL A 453 -3.79 8.39 -10.40
C VAL A 453 -4.31 8.13 -11.83
N PRO A 454 -5.32 8.89 -12.32
CA PRO A 454 -5.97 8.66 -13.61
C PRO A 454 -5.16 9.25 -14.78
N LEU A 455 -3.86 9.04 -14.74
CA LEU A 455 -2.92 9.25 -15.86
C LEU A 455 -2.47 7.90 -16.44
N ARG A 456 -2.44 6.87 -15.59
CA ARG A 456 -1.99 5.53 -15.93
C ARG A 456 -3.07 4.81 -16.74
N HIS A 457 -2.63 4.06 -17.73
CA HIS A 457 -3.52 3.25 -18.56
C HIS A 457 -2.77 2.05 -19.12
N MET A 458 -3.50 0.97 -19.42
CA MET A 458 -2.97 -0.11 -20.23
C MET A 458 -3.35 0.07 -21.69
N ILE A 459 -2.50 -0.41 -22.59
CA ILE A 459 -2.67 -0.39 -24.04
C ILE A 459 -2.51 -1.82 -24.55
N LEU A 460 -3.60 -2.44 -25.00
CA LEU A 460 -3.56 -3.65 -25.80
C LEU A 460 -3.33 -3.23 -27.25
N LYS A 461 -2.22 -3.66 -27.84
CA LYS A 461 -1.83 -3.35 -29.22
C LYS A 461 -1.65 -4.65 -29.99
N LEU A 462 -2.16 -4.66 -31.22
CA LEU A 462 -2.02 -5.80 -32.12
C LEU A 462 -1.33 -5.37 -33.43
N GLU A 463 -0.41 -6.19 -33.88
CA GLU A 463 0.28 -6.05 -35.17
C GLU A 463 0.16 -7.37 -35.93
N ALA A 464 -0.48 -7.34 -37.10
CA ALA A 464 -0.59 -8.49 -37.99
C ALA A 464 0.30 -8.27 -39.22
N ILE A 465 1.10 -9.27 -39.56
CA ILE A 465 1.98 -9.26 -40.74
C ILE A 465 1.85 -10.56 -41.55
N ASP A 466 2.01 -10.46 -42.86
CA ASP A 466 2.08 -11.62 -43.77
C ASP A 466 3.46 -12.30 -43.75
N ALA A 467 3.65 -13.31 -44.60
CA ALA A 467 4.89 -14.08 -44.68
C ALA A 467 6.09 -13.25 -45.19
N GLU A 468 5.81 -12.19 -45.95
CA GLU A 468 6.78 -11.24 -46.49
C GLU A 468 7.08 -10.09 -45.51
N GLY A 469 6.34 -10.02 -44.40
CA GLY A 469 6.47 -8.98 -43.38
C GLY A 469 5.68 -7.70 -43.67
N ASN A 470 4.75 -7.72 -44.63
CA ASN A 470 3.87 -6.58 -44.89
C ASN A 470 2.72 -6.54 -43.87
N PRO A 471 2.28 -5.33 -43.45
CA PRO A 471 1.14 -5.20 -42.55
C PRO A 471 -0.16 -5.75 -43.15
N VAL A 472 -0.87 -6.55 -42.36
CA VAL A 472 -2.20 -7.06 -42.67
C VAL A 472 -3.25 -6.14 -42.04
N PRO A 473 -4.13 -5.49 -42.83
CA PRO A 473 -5.08 -4.52 -42.30
C PRO A 473 -6.17 -5.19 -41.46
N LEU A 474 -6.60 -4.51 -40.40
CA LEU A 474 -7.76 -4.89 -39.60
C LEU A 474 -9.04 -4.73 -40.44
N MET A 475 -9.88 -5.77 -40.47
CA MET A 475 -11.20 -5.72 -41.10
C MET A 475 -12.27 -5.25 -40.13
N GLU A 476 -12.24 -5.76 -38.89
CA GLU A 476 -13.21 -5.46 -37.85
C GLU A 476 -12.55 -5.55 -36.47
N GLY A 477 -12.89 -4.64 -35.56
CA GLY A 477 -12.37 -4.59 -34.21
C GLY A 477 -12.06 -3.16 -33.76
N PRO A 478 -11.75 -2.95 -32.47
CA PRO A 478 -11.40 -1.64 -31.97
C PRO A 478 -10.00 -1.20 -32.45
N THR A 479 -9.84 0.11 -32.57
CA THR A 479 -8.55 0.76 -32.83
C THR A 479 -8.20 1.69 -31.70
N LEU A 480 -6.91 1.88 -31.46
CA LEU A 480 -6.40 2.76 -30.42
C LEU A 480 -6.76 4.24 -30.73
N PRO A 481 -7.23 5.00 -29.73
CA PRO A 481 -7.63 6.40 -29.93
C PRO A 481 -6.42 7.31 -30.18
N ASP A 482 -6.67 8.50 -30.71
CA ASP A 482 -5.63 9.49 -31.03
C ASP A 482 -4.71 9.82 -29.83
N TRP A 483 -5.26 9.85 -28.62
CA TRP A 483 -4.50 10.15 -27.40
C TRP A 483 -3.58 9.00 -26.95
N ALA A 484 -3.68 7.80 -27.55
CA ALA A 484 -2.72 6.72 -27.37
C ALA A 484 -1.33 7.05 -27.95
N GLY A 485 -1.19 8.20 -28.64
CA GLY A 485 0.08 8.72 -29.11
C GLY A 485 0.64 7.90 -30.26
N ASP A 486 1.86 7.38 -30.13
CA ASP A 486 2.55 6.67 -31.21
C ASP A 486 1.84 5.39 -31.70
N TYR A 487 0.85 4.89 -30.93
CA TYR A 487 0.04 3.73 -31.30
C TYR A 487 -1.35 4.10 -31.85
N ALA A 488 -1.66 5.39 -32.00
CA ALA A 488 -2.96 5.85 -32.50
C ALA A 488 -3.32 5.17 -33.83
N GLY A 489 -4.59 4.74 -33.95
CA GLY A 489 -5.13 4.08 -35.14
C GLY A 489 -4.72 2.62 -35.31
N MET A 490 -3.76 2.09 -34.53
CA MET A 490 -3.43 0.66 -34.59
C MET A 490 -4.57 -0.20 -34.03
N PRO A 491 -4.72 -1.45 -34.47
CA PRO A 491 -5.65 -2.40 -33.86
C PRO A 491 -5.35 -2.57 -32.37
N GLY A 492 -6.35 -2.40 -31.51
CA GLY A 492 -6.10 -2.41 -30.07
C GLY A 492 -7.21 -1.82 -29.22
N LYS A 493 -6.97 -1.76 -27.91
CA LYS A 493 -7.89 -1.20 -26.91
C LYS A 493 -7.11 -0.59 -25.74
N VAL A 494 -7.64 0.46 -25.15
CA VAL A 494 -7.09 1.12 -23.96
C VAL A 494 -7.95 0.83 -22.72
N PHE A 495 -7.28 0.67 -21.59
CA PHE A 495 -7.90 0.45 -20.27
C PHE A 495 -7.50 1.61 -19.36
N ALA A 496 -8.41 2.59 -19.20
CA ALA A 496 -8.11 3.87 -18.59
C ALA A 496 -9.32 4.46 -17.86
N LYS A 497 -9.04 5.32 -16.86
CA LYS A 497 -10.04 6.23 -16.29
C LYS A 497 -9.88 7.59 -16.95
N ILE A 498 -10.85 8.01 -17.74
CA ILE A 498 -10.79 9.25 -18.53
C ILE A 498 -11.62 10.32 -17.85
N LEU A 499 -10.95 11.43 -17.56
CA LEU A 499 -11.56 12.65 -17.01
C LEU A 499 -11.56 13.74 -18.08
N GLU A 500 -12.58 14.60 -18.03
CA GLU A 500 -12.66 15.81 -18.85
C GLU A 500 -12.53 17.06 -17.97
N ASP A 501 -11.69 18.01 -18.38
CA ASP A 501 -11.60 19.34 -17.78
C ASP A 501 -12.75 20.22 -18.28
N LEU A 502 -13.65 20.61 -17.39
CA LEU A 502 -14.81 21.42 -17.74
C LEU A 502 -14.46 22.89 -18.06
N TRP A 503 -13.24 23.33 -17.76
CA TRP A 503 -12.77 24.66 -18.18
C TRP A 503 -12.33 24.71 -19.63
N THR A 504 -11.81 23.61 -20.18
CA THR A 504 -11.16 23.59 -21.50
C THR A 504 -11.79 22.61 -22.49
N GLY A 505 -12.57 21.64 -22.01
CA GLY A 505 -13.06 20.50 -22.79
C GLY A 505 -11.99 19.45 -23.08
N GLU A 506 -10.79 19.55 -22.49
CA GLU A 506 -9.73 18.58 -22.67
C GLU A 506 -10.13 17.21 -22.09
N ALA A 507 -10.08 16.17 -22.92
CA ALA A 507 -10.25 14.78 -22.52
C ALA A 507 -9.30 13.88 -23.36
N PRO A 508 -8.45 13.06 -22.73
CA PRO A 508 -8.21 12.97 -21.29
C PRO A 508 -7.47 14.19 -20.71
N THR A 509 -7.92 14.71 -19.57
CA THR A 509 -7.19 15.78 -18.85
C THR A 509 -6.31 15.22 -17.73
N ALA A 510 -5.18 15.89 -17.51
CA ALA A 510 -4.33 15.70 -16.34
C ALA A 510 -4.58 16.73 -15.22
N ALA A 511 -5.37 17.78 -15.50
CA ALA A 511 -5.63 18.88 -14.58
C ALA A 511 -6.81 18.57 -13.64
N TYR A 512 -6.76 17.43 -12.94
CA TYR A 512 -7.86 16.94 -12.09
C TYR A 512 -8.15 17.81 -10.85
N TRP A 513 -7.36 18.86 -10.59
CA TRP A 513 -7.66 19.89 -9.60
C TRP A 513 -8.67 20.94 -10.07
N ARG A 514 -8.94 21.00 -11.38
CA ARG A 514 -10.01 21.82 -11.97
C ARG A 514 -11.37 21.16 -11.79
N PRO A 515 -12.47 21.86 -12.06
CA PRO A 515 -13.77 21.22 -12.24
C PRO A 515 -13.69 20.17 -13.35
N ILE A 516 -14.00 18.93 -13.01
CA ILE A 516 -13.89 17.77 -13.89
C ILE A 516 -15.17 16.94 -13.88
N ARG A 517 -15.32 16.08 -14.88
CA ARG A 517 -16.28 14.96 -14.85
C ARG A 517 -15.62 13.68 -15.32
N LEU A 518 -16.15 12.54 -14.87
CA LEU A 518 -15.81 11.23 -15.43
C LEU A 518 -16.43 11.11 -16.82
N VAL A 519 -15.62 10.77 -17.82
CA VAL A 519 -16.09 10.45 -19.19
C VAL A 519 -16.33 8.94 -19.30
N GLU A 520 -15.31 8.16 -18.94
CA GLU A 520 -15.34 6.70 -19.00
C GLU A 520 -14.34 6.09 -18.00
N ASP A 521 -14.61 4.85 -17.59
CA ASP A 521 -13.67 4.03 -16.82
C ASP A 521 -13.65 2.63 -17.44
N THR A 522 -12.65 2.37 -18.27
CA THR A 522 -12.44 1.08 -18.96
C THR A 522 -11.35 0.25 -18.30
N ARG A 523 -10.86 0.64 -17.11
CA ARG A 523 -9.91 -0.17 -16.33
C ARG A 523 -10.54 -1.51 -15.99
N ILE A 524 -9.73 -2.55 -15.81
CA ILE A 524 -10.25 -3.88 -15.53
C ILE A 524 -10.48 -4.00 -14.01
N PRO A 525 -11.73 -4.17 -13.53
CA PRO A 525 -12.00 -4.35 -12.11
C PRO A 525 -11.31 -5.57 -11.52
N ALA A 526 -11.17 -5.62 -10.18
CA ALA A 526 -10.63 -6.80 -9.51
C ALA A 526 -11.46 -8.04 -9.88
N MET A 527 -10.78 -9.13 -10.23
CA MET A 527 -11.37 -10.42 -10.63
C MET A 527 -12.22 -10.39 -11.92
N ALA A 528 -12.21 -9.28 -12.66
CA ALA A 528 -12.92 -9.17 -13.93
C ALA A 528 -12.05 -9.62 -15.12
N THR A 529 -12.72 -10.03 -16.20
CA THR A 529 -12.11 -10.32 -17.50
C THR A 529 -12.67 -9.36 -18.54
N ASP A 530 -11.79 -8.66 -19.25
CA ASP A 530 -12.14 -7.99 -20.50
C ASP A 530 -11.96 -8.93 -21.69
N VAL A 531 -12.82 -8.79 -22.69
CA VAL A 531 -12.73 -9.51 -23.97
C VAL A 531 -12.81 -8.52 -25.11
N SER A 532 -11.87 -8.60 -26.05
CA SER A 532 -11.88 -7.84 -27.30
C SER A 532 -11.68 -8.77 -28.50
N ARG A 533 -12.38 -8.47 -29.60
CA ARG A 533 -12.36 -9.25 -30.84
C ARG A 533 -11.75 -8.45 -31.98
N TYR A 534 -10.90 -9.12 -32.77
CA TYR A 534 -10.24 -8.57 -33.94
C TYR A 534 -10.38 -9.55 -35.12
N VAL A 535 -10.65 -9.01 -36.29
CA VAL A 535 -10.80 -9.78 -37.53
C VAL A 535 -9.80 -9.28 -38.55
N PHE A 536 -8.96 -10.19 -39.05
CA PHE A 536 -7.99 -9.96 -40.11
C PHE A 536 -8.32 -10.85 -41.30
N PRO A 537 -7.92 -10.50 -42.54
CA PRO A 537 -8.00 -11.43 -43.65
C PRO A 537 -7.06 -12.62 -43.40
N ALA A 538 -7.53 -13.82 -43.69
CA ALA A 538 -6.64 -14.98 -43.80
C ALA A 538 -5.86 -14.88 -45.11
N SER A 539 -4.59 -15.29 -45.10
CA SER A 539 -3.79 -15.38 -46.31
C SER A 539 -3.91 -16.78 -46.92
N VAL A 540 -4.00 -16.84 -48.24
CA VAL A 540 -3.90 -18.11 -49.01
C VAL A 540 -2.46 -18.38 -49.46
N ASP A 541 -1.60 -17.36 -49.41
CA ASP A 541 -0.25 -17.38 -49.98
C ASP A 541 0.85 -17.64 -48.93
N GLY A 542 0.51 -17.60 -47.64
CA GLY A 542 1.46 -17.85 -46.55
C GLY A 542 0.86 -17.64 -45.16
N PRO A 543 1.61 -17.93 -44.07
CA PRO A 543 1.14 -17.70 -42.72
C PRO A 543 0.97 -16.20 -42.41
N VAL A 544 -0.01 -15.88 -41.56
CA VAL A 544 -0.16 -14.56 -40.93
C VAL A 544 0.35 -14.65 -39.49
N THR A 545 1.26 -13.76 -39.11
CA THR A 545 1.74 -13.63 -37.74
C THR A 545 1.07 -12.45 -37.06
N ILE A 546 0.37 -12.68 -35.95
CA ILE A 546 -0.25 -11.65 -35.13
C ILE A 546 0.52 -11.55 -33.81
N ARG A 547 1.09 -10.38 -33.54
CA ARG A 547 1.68 -10.02 -32.25
C ARG A 547 0.64 -9.28 -31.42
N VAL A 548 0.43 -9.73 -30.20
CA VAL A 548 -0.50 -9.15 -29.23
C VAL A 548 0.33 -8.73 -28.03
N GLU A 549 0.36 -7.43 -27.73
CA GLU A 549 1.13 -6.86 -26.64
C GLU A 549 0.21 -6.08 -25.71
N LEU A 550 0.32 -6.31 -24.40
CA LEU A 550 -0.30 -5.49 -23.38
C LEU A 550 0.78 -4.65 -22.70
N LEU A 551 0.64 -3.33 -22.80
CA LEU A 551 1.59 -2.35 -22.28
C LEU A 551 0.96 -1.56 -21.13
N LEU A 552 1.74 -1.19 -20.11
CA LEU A 552 1.37 -0.17 -19.15
C LEU A 552 2.10 1.14 -19.47
N ARG A 553 1.33 2.21 -19.65
CA ARG A 553 1.85 3.57 -19.78
C ARG A 553 1.51 4.40 -18.55
N ARG A 554 2.48 5.16 -18.04
CA ARG A 554 2.38 5.84 -16.74
C ARG A 554 1.67 7.20 -16.80
N ALA A 555 1.57 7.82 -17.97
CA ALA A 555 0.85 9.05 -18.24
C ALA A 555 0.51 9.19 -19.74
N PHE A 556 -0.41 10.07 -20.11
CA PHE A 556 -0.68 10.34 -21.53
C PHE A 556 0.57 10.88 -22.25
N GLN A 557 0.85 10.40 -23.45
CA GLN A 557 2.12 10.66 -24.14
C GLN A 557 2.39 12.16 -24.34
N LYS A 558 1.39 12.92 -24.80
CA LYS A 558 1.50 14.38 -24.94
C LYS A 558 1.88 15.08 -23.63
N LEU A 559 1.37 14.61 -22.50
CA LEU A 559 1.74 15.13 -21.19
C LEU A 559 3.18 14.76 -20.84
N MET A 560 3.59 13.52 -21.10
CA MET A 560 4.97 13.08 -20.88
C MET A 560 5.96 13.94 -21.68
N GLU A 561 5.68 14.20 -22.96
CA GLU A 561 6.47 15.08 -23.82
C GLU A 561 6.55 16.50 -23.27
N GLN A 562 5.39 17.10 -22.92
CA GLN A 562 5.32 18.44 -22.33
C GLN A 562 6.12 18.58 -21.03
N LYS A 563 6.14 17.51 -20.22
CA LYS A 563 6.80 17.49 -18.91
C LYS A 563 8.24 17.01 -18.98
N GLY A 564 8.68 16.46 -20.11
CA GLY A 564 9.97 15.79 -20.24
C GLY A 564 10.07 14.53 -19.39
N TRP A 565 8.97 13.79 -19.22
CA TRP A 565 9.00 12.46 -18.59
C TRP A 565 9.35 11.41 -19.65
N ASP A 566 10.45 10.69 -19.43
CA ASP A 566 11.06 9.77 -20.39
C ASP A 566 10.89 8.29 -20.03
N ASP A 567 9.96 8.00 -19.11
CA ASP A 567 9.71 6.63 -18.68
C ASP A 567 9.19 5.77 -19.84
N PRO A 568 9.80 4.61 -20.13
CA PRO A 568 9.31 3.72 -21.16
C PRO A 568 7.97 3.08 -20.75
N ASP A 569 7.21 2.66 -21.76
CA ASP A 569 6.10 1.73 -21.56
C ASP A 569 6.62 0.40 -21.01
N ILE A 570 5.85 -0.21 -20.14
CA ILE A 570 6.19 -1.50 -19.55
C ILE A 570 5.41 -2.57 -20.29
N LEU A 571 6.10 -3.48 -20.97
CA LEU A 571 5.47 -4.68 -21.51
C LEU A 571 4.99 -5.56 -20.37
N MET A 572 3.68 -5.70 -20.22
CA MET A 572 3.06 -6.54 -19.19
C MET A 572 2.97 -7.98 -19.66
N GLU A 573 2.36 -8.19 -20.81
CA GLU A 573 2.09 -9.50 -21.41
C GLU A 573 2.30 -9.44 -22.92
N GLU A 574 2.76 -10.55 -23.52
CA GLU A 574 2.92 -10.68 -24.97
C GLU A 574 2.52 -12.07 -25.47
N GLN A 575 1.94 -12.14 -26.67
CA GLN A 575 1.67 -13.37 -27.39
C GLN A 575 2.00 -13.19 -28.86
N THR A 576 2.64 -14.19 -29.47
CA THR A 576 2.81 -14.28 -30.92
C THR A 576 2.03 -15.48 -31.43
N ILE A 577 1.09 -15.22 -32.33
CA ILE A 577 0.19 -16.21 -32.90
C ILE A 577 0.51 -16.33 -34.38
N VAL A 578 0.82 -17.55 -34.85
CA VAL A 578 1.05 -17.83 -36.26
C VAL A 578 -0.15 -18.62 -36.78
N VAL A 579 -0.86 -18.05 -37.75
CA VAL A 579 -2.01 -18.66 -38.41
C VAL A 579 -1.60 -19.11 -39.79
N VAL A 580 -1.66 -20.41 -40.03
CA VAL A 580 -1.29 -21.04 -41.30
C VAL A 580 -2.56 -21.21 -42.16
N PRO A 581 -2.47 -21.12 -43.51
CA PRO A 581 -3.60 -21.31 -44.42
C PRO A 581 -4.41 -22.59 -44.20
#